data_AF-A0A964AP45-F1
#
_entry.id   AF-A0A964AP45-F1
#
_cell.length_a   1.000
_cell.length_b   1.000
_cell.length_c   1.000
_cell.angle_alpha   90.00
_cell.angle_beta   90.00
_cell.angle_gamma   90.00
#
_symmetry.space_group_name_H-M   'P 1'
#
loop_
_entity.id
_entity.type
_entity.pdbx_description
1 polymer ?
#
loop_
_entity_poly.entity_id
_entity_poly.type
_entity_poly.pdbx_seq_one_letter_code
_entity_poly.pdbx_strand_id
1 'polypeptide(L)'
;MTPVAPAAEPAESATALGLRACERDLDLYLSDAMAVFGTSALGIVHLPRLDASGLARGELRAVASLYQCAQLEKAGLPGFVEALAEKLATGRLVVMMDEGATRLMRYHRGRHERHTAAERRAIYSRLFGGPGFDDPNGAFDGQLLALIQALRPLSGLAPGPAPAHLTTRVAAAGLSLTGGLGGRAAGATRFDAERILAHIQLTIRLLTDADIAGALGGGNPLRLITLHAPHILGEPLDPTPHVRRGVEGAQVLRWLADHLAEVRSGAVPMRTDDPVVNHAWAWEAA
;
A
#
# COMPACT_ATOMS: atom_id res chain seq x y z
N MET A 1 -20.87 -14.17 29.00
CA MET A 1 -20.52 -12.94 28.24
C MET A 1 -19.01 -12.90 28.12
N THR A 2 -18.48 -13.14 26.93
CA THR A 2 -17.05 -12.95 26.64
C THR A 2 -16.78 -11.44 26.65
N PRO A 3 -15.75 -10.94 27.35
CA PRO A 3 -15.45 -9.50 27.35
C PRO A 3 -15.19 -9.02 25.92
N VAL A 4 -15.89 -7.96 25.51
CA VAL A 4 -15.65 -7.27 24.24
C VAL A 4 -14.28 -6.62 24.34
N ALA A 5 -13.38 -6.95 23.40
CA ALA A 5 -12.06 -6.33 23.37
C ALA A 5 -12.20 -4.83 23.06
N PRO A 6 -11.43 -3.94 23.74
CA PRO A 6 -11.48 -2.51 23.46
C PRO A 6 -11.13 -2.23 21.99
N ALA A 7 -11.68 -1.15 21.45
CA ALA A 7 -11.33 -0.68 20.12
C ALA A 7 -9.85 -0.27 20.07
N ALA A 8 -9.15 -0.67 19.01
CA ALA A 8 -7.76 -0.24 18.80
C ALA A 8 -7.71 1.26 18.48
N GLU A 9 -6.66 1.96 18.92
CA GLU A 9 -6.52 3.38 18.59
C GLU A 9 -6.24 3.58 17.08
N PRO A 10 -6.75 4.66 16.46
CA PRO A 10 -6.52 4.93 15.04
C PRO A 10 -5.04 5.08 14.69
N ALA A 11 -4.26 5.72 15.57
CA ALA A 11 -2.84 5.96 15.36
C ALA A 11 -2.01 4.67 15.44
N GLU A 12 -2.35 3.78 16.38
CA GLU A 12 -1.75 2.46 16.52
C GLU A 12 -2.07 1.60 15.29
N SER A 13 -3.33 1.59 14.86
CA SER A 13 -3.77 0.85 13.67
C SER A 13 -3.10 1.36 12.39
N ALA A 14 -2.99 2.68 12.21
CA ALA A 14 -2.30 3.27 11.06
C ALA A 14 -0.79 2.94 11.06
N THR A 15 -0.18 2.86 12.25
CA THR A 15 1.23 2.46 12.39
C THR A 15 1.41 0.98 12.07
N ALA A 16 0.55 0.11 12.60
CA ALA A 16 0.58 -1.33 12.33
C ALA A 16 0.33 -1.66 10.85
N LEU A 17 -0.51 -0.87 10.17
CA LEU A 17 -0.76 -0.98 8.73
C LEU A 17 0.27 -0.23 7.88
N GLY A 18 1.31 0.36 8.49
CA GLY A 18 2.43 1.01 7.83
C GLY A 18 2.12 2.33 7.12
N LEU A 19 0.99 2.99 7.40
CA LEU A 19 0.53 4.17 6.65
C LEU A 19 1.38 5.42 6.88
N ARG A 20 2.03 5.54 8.05
CA ARG A 20 2.98 6.63 8.33
C ARG A 20 4.17 6.63 7.38
N ALA A 21 4.56 5.46 6.88
CA ALA A 21 5.62 5.36 5.87
C ALA A 21 5.13 5.90 4.52
N CYS A 22 3.86 5.62 4.15
CA CYS A 22 3.26 6.16 2.94
C CYS A 22 3.13 7.69 2.98
N GLU A 23 2.74 8.28 4.10
CA GLU A 23 2.70 9.75 4.26
C GLU A 23 4.09 10.36 4.01
N ARG A 24 5.11 9.80 4.68
CA ARG A 24 6.50 10.24 4.50
C ARG A 24 6.99 10.10 3.05
N ASP A 25 6.60 9.02 2.37
CA ASP A 25 6.95 8.79 0.96
C ASP A 25 6.39 9.91 0.06
N LEU A 26 5.16 10.36 0.32
CA LEU A 26 4.50 11.42 -0.47
C LEU A 26 5.07 12.82 -0.15
N ASP A 27 5.48 13.05 1.11
CA ASP A 27 6.22 14.26 1.49
C ASP A 27 7.60 14.30 0.80
N LEU A 28 8.32 13.17 0.77
CA LEU A 28 9.61 13.07 0.07
C LEU A 28 9.44 13.23 -1.44
N TYR A 29 8.38 12.67 -2.04
CA TYR A 29 8.03 12.96 -3.43
C TYR A 29 7.86 14.47 -3.64
N LEU A 30 7.15 15.17 -2.74
CA LEU A 30 6.96 16.61 -2.85
C LEU A 30 8.26 17.37 -2.81
N SER A 31 9.14 17.01 -1.87
CA SER A 31 10.46 17.60 -1.76
C SER A 31 11.25 17.43 -3.06
N ASP A 32 11.23 16.22 -3.65
CA ASP A 32 11.90 15.94 -4.93
C ASP A 32 11.27 16.77 -6.08
N ALA A 33 9.93 16.84 -6.14
CA ALA A 33 9.23 17.62 -7.15
C ALA A 33 9.48 19.14 -7.03
N MET A 34 9.55 19.66 -5.80
CA MET A 34 9.89 21.06 -5.55
C MET A 34 11.33 21.38 -5.89
N ALA A 35 12.26 20.43 -5.70
CA ALA A 35 13.65 20.60 -6.12
C ALA A 35 13.79 20.71 -7.65
N VAL A 36 12.93 20.03 -8.41
CA VAL A 36 12.96 20.03 -9.89
C VAL A 36 12.13 21.18 -10.49
N PHE A 37 10.92 21.42 -9.99
CA PHE A 37 9.94 22.34 -10.61
C PHE A 37 9.64 23.60 -9.79
N GLY A 38 10.25 23.75 -8.61
CA GLY A 38 9.97 24.87 -7.70
C GLY A 38 8.56 24.84 -7.12
N THR A 39 8.04 26.01 -6.71
CA THR A 39 6.72 26.14 -6.08
C THR A 39 5.55 25.79 -7.00
N SER A 40 5.78 25.79 -8.32
CA SER A 40 4.79 25.33 -9.31
C SER A 40 4.34 23.88 -9.07
N ALA A 41 5.16 23.07 -8.39
CA ALA A 41 4.81 21.70 -8.04
C ALA A 41 3.62 21.59 -7.08
N LEU A 42 3.29 22.63 -6.30
CA LEU A 42 2.26 22.59 -5.25
C LEU A 42 0.82 22.62 -5.78
N GLY A 43 0.61 23.06 -7.03
CA GLY A 43 -0.73 23.22 -7.61
C GLY A 43 -1.01 22.32 -8.81
N ILE A 44 -0.04 21.52 -9.25
CA ILE A 44 -0.13 20.75 -10.49
C ILE A 44 -0.45 19.29 -10.17
N VAL A 45 -1.65 18.85 -10.54
CA VAL A 45 -2.10 17.44 -10.40
C VAL A 45 -1.29 16.50 -11.30
N HIS A 46 -0.93 16.97 -12.49
CA HIS A 46 -0.16 16.21 -13.48
C HIS A 46 1.27 16.75 -13.59
N LEU A 47 2.13 16.27 -12.71
CA LEU A 47 3.54 16.63 -12.79
C LEU A 47 4.19 15.91 -13.99
N PRO A 48 5.02 16.62 -14.78
CA PRO A 48 5.94 15.97 -15.69
C PRO A 48 6.85 15.01 -14.93
N ARG A 49 7.49 14.10 -15.65
CA ARG A 49 8.45 13.15 -15.04
C ARG A 49 9.54 13.92 -14.31
N LEU A 50 9.86 13.48 -13.10
CA LEU A 50 10.92 14.10 -12.29
C LEU A 50 12.31 13.84 -12.88
N ASP A 51 12.45 12.77 -13.66
CA ASP A 51 13.68 12.37 -14.34
C ASP A 51 13.38 11.98 -15.79
N ALA A 52 14.07 12.63 -16.74
CA ALA A 52 13.93 12.34 -18.16
C ALA A 52 14.57 10.99 -18.55
N SER A 53 15.51 10.48 -17.74
CA SER A 53 16.29 9.27 -18.00
C SER A 53 15.65 7.99 -17.46
N GLY A 54 14.59 8.08 -16.65
CA GLY A 54 13.95 6.91 -16.06
C GLY A 54 12.96 7.24 -14.95
N LEU A 55 12.56 6.21 -14.22
CA LEU A 55 11.75 6.37 -13.00
C LEU A 55 12.55 7.14 -11.95
N ALA A 56 12.04 8.24 -11.40
CA ALA A 56 12.74 8.97 -10.35
C ALA A 56 12.52 8.36 -8.96
N ARG A 57 13.35 8.76 -7.99
CA ARG A 57 13.24 8.33 -6.58
C ARG A 57 11.85 8.64 -6.01
N GLY A 58 11.40 9.89 -6.08
CA GLY A 58 10.07 10.29 -5.64
C GLY A 58 8.97 9.42 -6.26
N GLU A 59 8.99 9.24 -7.59
CA GLU A 59 8.01 8.41 -8.30
C GLU A 59 7.97 6.98 -7.76
N LEU A 60 9.12 6.36 -7.52
CA LEU A 60 9.18 5.00 -6.94
C LEU A 60 8.65 4.94 -5.49
N ARG A 61 8.83 5.99 -4.69
CA ARG A 61 8.19 6.09 -3.35
C ARG A 61 6.67 6.19 -3.43
N ALA A 62 6.15 6.96 -4.38
CA ALA A 62 4.71 7.01 -4.63
C ALA A 62 4.18 5.63 -5.09
N VAL A 63 4.94 4.91 -5.93
CA VAL A 63 4.62 3.52 -6.29
C VAL A 63 4.62 2.60 -5.06
N ALA A 64 5.60 2.72 -4.15
CA ALA A 64 5.63 1.94 -2.91
C ALA A 64 4.38 2.17 -2.06
N SER A 65 3.94 3.43 -1.94
CA SER A 65 2.70 3.79 -1.24
C SER A 65 1.46 3.19 -1.91
N LEU A 66 1.36 3.28 -3.24
CA LEU A 66 0.25 2.70 -4.00
C LEU A 66 0.25 1.17 -3.95
N TYR A 67 1.42 0.53 -3.89
CA TYR A 67 1.51 -0.93 -3.73
C TYR A 67 0.92 -1.37 -2.40
N GLN A 68 1.24 -0.66 -1.32
CA GLN A 68 0.67 -0.92 0.00
C GLN A 68 -0.85 -0.68 0.01
N CYS A 69 -1.31 0.41 -0.59
CA CYS A 69 -2.74 0.71 -0.73
C CYS A 69 -3.49 -0.35 -1.54
N ALA A 70 -2.87 -0.84 -2.63
CA ALA A 70 -3.38 -1.94 -3.43
C ALA A 70 -3.56 -3.23 -2.62
N GLN A 71 -2.59 -3.57 -1.76
CA GLN A 71 -2.74 -4.74 -0.89
C GLN A 71 -3.80 -4.51 0.20
N LEU A 72 -3.96 -3.29 0.73
CA LEU A 72 -5.06 -2.96 1.64
C LEU A 72 -6.44 -3.02 0.97
N GLU A 73 -6.52 -2.73 -0.34
CA GLU A 73 -7.71 -2.97 -1.15
C GLU A 73 -8.03 -4.48 -1.21
N LYS A 74 -7.02 -5.33 -1.48
CA LYS A 74 -7.18 -6.80 -1.45
C LYS A 74 -7.55 -7.31 -0.06
N ALA A 75 -7.04 -6.69 1.00
CA ALA A 75 -7.42 -6.96 2.37
C ALA A 75 -8.87 -6.53 2.69
N GLY A 76 -9.59 -5.94 1.72
CA GLY A 76 -10.99 -5.58 1.84
C GLY A 76 -11.23 -4.33 2.67
N LEU A 77 -10.21 -3.55 3.04
CA LEU A 77 -10.38 -2.42 3.96
C LEU A 77 -11.42 -1.42 3.43
N PRO A 78 -11.24 -0.79 2.25
CA PRO A 78 -12.19 0.20 1.77
C PRO A 78 -13.53 -0.44 1.40
N GLY A 79 -13.50 -1.59 0.73
CA GLY A 79 -14.69 -2.31 0.29
C GLY A 79 -15.61 -2.73 1.44
N PHE A 80 -15.04 -3.14 2.57
CA PHE A 80 -15.80 -3.51 3.76
C PHE A 80 -16.57 -2.31 4.32
N VAL A 81 -15.93 -1.15 4.47
CA VAL A 81 -16.61 0.06 4.98
C VAL A 81 -17.61 0.62 3.98
N GLU A 82 -17.30 0.55 2.68
CA GLU A 82 -18.24 0.89 1.61
C GLU A 82 -19.52 0.04 1.69
N ALA A 83 -19.37 -1.28 1.75
CA ALA A 83 -20.50 -2.21 1.85
C ALA A 83 -21.25 -2.09 3.18
N LEU A 84 -20.54 -1.88 4.29
CA LEU A 84 -21.13 -1.66 5.61
C LEU A 84 -22.02 -0.40 5.60
N ALA A 85 -21.49 0.71 5.10
CA ALA A 85 -22.20 1.98 5.03
C ALA A 85 -23.39 1.91 4.05
N GLU A 86 -23.26 1.20 2.93
CA GLU A 86 -24.35 0.96 1.98
C GLU A 86 -25.47 0.11 2.58
N LYS A 87 -25.15 -1.00 3.24
CA LYS A 87 -26.16 -1.86 3.89
C LYS A 87 -26.88 -1.10 5.00
N LEU A 88 -26.19 -0.26 5.76
CA LEU A 88 -26.82 0.62 6.73
C LEU A 88 -27.76 1.63 6.04
N ALA A 89 -27.31 2.28 4.97
CA ALA A 89 -28.08 3.29 4.24
C ALA A 89 -29.37 2.72 3.61
N THR A 90 -29.30 1.46 3.19
CA THR A 90 -30.40 0.75 2.54
C THR A 90 -31.27 -0.06 3.50
N GLY A 91 -31.01 0.02 4.83
CA GLY A 91 -31.75 -0.72 5.84
C GLY A 91 -31.53 -2.24 5.84
N ARG A 92 -30.50 -2.72 5.13
CA ARG A 92 -30.11 -4.15 5.05
C ARG A 92 -29.19 -4.59 6.19
N LEU A 93 -28.73 -3.64 7.01
CA LEU A 93 -27.97 -3.90 8.23
C LEU A 93 -28.70 -3.25 9.40
N VAL A 94 -29.10 -4.07 10.37
CA VAL A 94 -29.69 -3.61 11.62
C VAL A 94 -28.67 -3.86 12.72
N VAL A 95 -28.00 -2.79 13.12
CA VAL A 95 -27.00 -2.76 14.19
C VAL A 95 -27.31 -1.61 15.12
N MET A 96 -27.21 -1.84 16.43
CA MET A 96 -27.40 -0.80 17.43
C MET A 96 -26.12 0.04 17.46
N MET A 97 -26.18 1.19 16.82
CA MET A 97 -25.12 2.20 16.79
C MET A 97 -25.79 3.57 16.99
N ASP A 98 -25.21 4.42 17.81
CA ASP A 98 -25.73 5.76 18.05
C ASP A 98 -25.07 6.74 17.06
N GLU A 99 -23.94 7.34 17.43
CA GLU A 99 -23.24 8.30 16.60
C GLU A 99 -22.49 7.65 15.43
N GLY A 100 -22.08 6.39 15.58
CA GLY A 100 -21.40 5.60 14.56
C GLY A 100 -22.23 5.44 13.30
N ALA A 101 -23.56 5.26 13.45
CA ALA A 101 -24.48 5.22 12.32
C ALA A 101 -24.49 6.55 11.55
N THR A 102 -24.48 7.68 12.27
CA THR A 102 -24.40 9.02 11.66
C THR A 102 -23.09 9.22 10.89
N ARG A 103 -21.96 8.75 11.43
CA ARG A 103 -20.65 8.80 10.75
C ARG A 103 -20.62 7.94 9.49
N LEU A 104 -21.16 6.71 9.53
CA LEU A 104 -21.30 5.85 8.35
C LEU A 104 -22.24 6.45 7.29
N MET A 105 -23.32 7.12 7.70
CA MET A 105 -24.22 7.82 6.77
C MET A 105 -23.56 9.02 6.11
N ARG A 106 -22.78 9.80 6.85
CA ARG A 106 -21.97 10.87 6.27
C ARG A 106 -20.94 10.30 5.28
N TYR A 107 -20.28 9.22 5.67
CA TYR A 107 -19.35 8.51 4.78
C TYR A 107 -20.06 8.07 3.48
N HIS A 108 -21.23 7.44 3.56
CA HIS A 108 -21.98 6.99 2.38
C HIS A 108 -22.39 8.16 1.47
N ARG A 109 -22.87 9.28 2.03
CA ARG A 109 -23.27 10.47 1.25
C ARG A 109 -22.10 11.10 0.49
N GLY A 110 -20.92 11.16 1.11
CA GLY A 110 -19.70 11.70 0.50
C GLY A 110 -19.01 10.76 -0.50
N ARG A 111 -19.65 9.68 -0.94
CA ARG A 111 -19.03 8.67 -1.83
C ARG A 111 -18.57 9.22 -3.19
N HIS A 112 -19.19 10.29 -3.67
CA HIS A 112 -18.84 10.92 -4.96
C HIS A 112 -17.58 11.79 -4.89
N GLU A 113 -17.06 12.08 -3.70
CA GLU A 113 -15.84 12.87 -3.50
C GLU A 113 -14.57 12.01 -3.51
N ARG A 114 -14.74 10.69 -3.41
CA ARG A 114 -13.67 9.70 -3.30
C ARG A 114 -13.57 8.88 -4.58
N HIS A 115 -12.40 8.28 -4.81
CA HIS A 115 -12.26 7.33 -5.89
C HIS A 115 -13.18 6.13 -5.68
N THR A 116 -13.95 5.78 -6.70
CA THR A 116 -14.75 4.57 -6.72
C THR A 116 -13.85 3.33 -6.75
N ALA A 117 -14.37 2.16 -6.37
CA ALA A 117 -13.63 0.90 -6.45
C ALA A 117 -13.09 0.63 -7.87
N ALA A 118 -13.86 0.99 -8.91
CA ALA A 118 -13.45 0.86 -10.30
C ALA A 118 -12.27 1.77 -10.65
N GLU A 119 -12.29 3.03 -10.19
CA GLU A 119 -11.19 3.98 -10.40
C GLU A 119 -9.92 3.56 -9.67
N ARG A 120 -10.03 3.17 -8.38
CA ARG A 120 -8.87 2.65 -7.62
C ARG A 120 -8.26 1.44 -8.32
N ARG A 121 -9.09 0.51 -8.78
CA ARG A 121 -8.64 -0.69 -9.52
C ARG A 121 -8.00 -0.35 -10.87
N ALA A 122 -8.47 0.69 -11.56
CA ALA A 122 -7.85 1.16 -12.80
C ALA A 122 -6.46 1.76 -12.53
N ILE A 123 -6.32 2.58 -11.47
CA ILE A 123 -5.03 3.14 -11.02
C ILE A 123 -4.05 2.03 -10.66
N TYR A 124 -4.50 1.04 -9.89
CA TYR A 124 -3.67 -0.11 -9.54
C TYR A 124 -3.30 -0.96 -10.75
N SER A 125 -4.26 -1.24 -11.64
CA SER A 125 -4.02 -2.03 -12.85
C SER A 125 -3.01 -1.36 -13.78
N ARG A 126 -3.02 -0.02 -13.86
CA ARG A 126 -2.02 0.74 -14.63
C ARG A 126 -0.60 0.47 -14.15
N LEU A 127 -0.38 0.37 -12.83
CA LEU A 127 0.95 0.20 -12.24
C LEU A 127 1.36 -1.27 -12.15
N PHE A 128 0.45 -2.12 -11.71
CA PHE A 128 0.74 -3.49 -11.25
C PHE A 128 0.11 -4.59 -12.14
N GLY A 129 -0.79 -4.25 -13.07
CA GLY A 129 -1.56 -5.19 -13.90
C GLY A 129 -2.92 -5.60 -13.29
N GLY A 130 -3.80 -6.32 -14.04
CA GLY A 130 -5.13 -6.74 -13.56
C GLY A 130 -5.88 -7.71 -14.49
N PRO A 131 -6.90 -8.47 -14.03
CA PRO A 131 -7.80 -8.20 -12.90
C PRO A 131 -7.70 -9.20 -11.73
N GLY A 132 -7.88 -8.71 -10.50
CA GLY A 132 -7.54 -9.44 -9.26
C GLY A 132 -6.09 -9.16 -8.82
N PHE A 133 -5.44 -8.31 -9.63
CA PHE A 133 -4.02 -7.99 -9.76
C PHE A 133 -3.19 -9.01 -10.56
N ASP A 134 -3.84 -9.89 -11.32
CA ASP A 134 -3.16 -10.73 -12.32
C ASP A 134 -2.91 -9.93 -13.60
N ASP A 135 -1.66 -9.55 -13.86
CA ASP A 135 -1.23 -8.99 -15.14
C ASP A 135 -1.37 -10.05 -16.26
N PRO A 136 -1.99 -9.78 -17.42
CA PRO A 136 -1.91 -10.68 -18.58
C PRO A 136 -0.45 -11.01 -18.97
N ASN A 137 0.51 -10.16 -18.57
CA ASN A 137 1.95 -10.34 -18.76
C ASN A 137 2.73 -10.71 -17.47
N GLY A 138 2.09 -10.80 -16.29
CA GLY A 138 2.74 -11.13 -15.01
C GLY A 138 3.94 -10.26 -14.58
N ALA A 139 4.18 -9.11 -15.23
CA ALA A 139 5.49 -8.48 -15.25
C ALA A 139 5.86 -7.86 -13.89
N PHE A 140 4.97 -7.08 -13.27
CA PHE A 140 5.30 -6.43 -12.01
C PHE A 140 5.50 -7.45 -10.87
N ASP A 141 4.52 -8.33 -10.65
CA ASP A 141 4.61 -9.33 -9.57
C ASP A 141 5.78 -10.30 -9.81
N GLY A 142 6.03 -10.69 -11.06
CA GLY A 142 7.19 -11.49 -11.43
C GLY A 142 8.52 -10.77 -11.22
N GLN A 143 8.61 -9.47 -11.55
CA GLN A 143 9.80 -8.66 -11.35
C GLN A 143 10.07 -8.35 -9.87
N LEU A 144 9.02 -8.08 -9.09
CA LEU A 144 9.13 -7.90 -7.65
C LEU A 144 9.56 -9.22 -6.98
N LEU A 145 8.97 -10.35 -7.37
CA LEU A 145 9.38 -11.67 -6.91
C LEU A 145 10.85 -11.96 -7.29
N ALA A 146 11.27 -11.62 -8.51
CA ALA A 146 12.65 -11.80 -8.93
C ALA A 146 13.64 -10.96 -8.09
N LEU A 147 13.27 -9.74 -7.73
CA LEU A 147 14.06 -8.91 -6.81
C LEU A 147 14.14 -9.55 -5.40
N ILE A 148 13.01 -10.01 -4.87
CA ILE A 148 12.94 -10.71 -3.59
C ILE A 148 13.82 -11.97 -3.59
N GLN A 149 13.74 -12.77 -4.65
CA GLN A 149 14.57 -13.96 -4.84
C GLN A 149 16.06 -13.63 -5.02
N ALA A 150 16.41 -12.46 -5.56
CA ALA A 150 17.79 -11.99 -5.63
C ALA A 150 18.35 -11.58 -4.27
N LEU A 151 17.51 -11.07 -3.36
CA LEU A 151 17.88 -10.71 -1.99
C LEU A 151 18.04 -11.93 -1.07
N ARG A 152 17.25 -12.98 -1.29
CA ARG A 152 17.16 -14.17 -0.42
C ARG A 152 18.51 -14.82 -0.06
N PRO A 153 19.46 -15.05 -1.01
CA PRO A 153 20.73 -15.68 -0.68
C PRO A 153 21.57 -14.94 0.36
N LEU A 154 21.30 -13.64 0.60
CA LEU A 154 22.05 -12.83 1.58
C LEU A 154 21.76 -13.24 3.03
N SER A 155 20.55 -13.72 3.32
CA SER A 155 20.09 -14.05 4.69
C SER A 155 20.85 -15.19 5.38
N GLY A 156 21.49 -16.07 4.61
CA GLY A 156 22.22 -17.23 5.12
C GLY A 156 23.72 -16.98 5.28
N LEU A 157 24.19 -15.78 4.94
CA LEU A 157 25.62 -15.44 4.97
C LEU A 157 26.02 -14.83 6.31
N ALA A 158 27.30 -14.94 6.65
CA ALA A 158 27.85 -14.24 7.81
C ALA A 158 27.69 -12.71 7.65
N PRO A 159 27.48 -11.97 8.76
CA PRO A 159 27.39 -10.52 8.72
C PRO A 159 28.62 -9.88 8.07
N GLY A 160 28.42 -9.03 7.07
CA GLY A 160 29.51 -8.39 6.34
C GLY A 160 29.07 -7.81 4.99
N PRO A 161 30.04 -7.30 4.21
CA PRO A 161 29.78 -6.88 2.83
C PRO A 161 29.22 -8.03 2.00
N ALA A 162 28.14 -7.78 1.26
CA ALA A 162 27.55 -8.78 0.39
C ALA A 162 28.51 -9.14 -0.76
N PRO A 163 28.60 -10.42 -1.17
CA PRO A 163 29.38 -10.82 -2.33
C PRO A 163 28.96 -10.08 -3.60
N ALA A 164 29.94 -9.61 -4.39
CA ALA A 164 29.69 -8.77 -5.57
C ALA A 164 28.72 -9.40 -6.59
N HIS A 165 28.79 -10.71 -6.80
CA HIS A 165 27.88 -11.39 -7.72
C HIS A 165 26.42 -11.38 -7.25
N LEU A 166 26.17 -11.33 -5.94
CA LEU A 166 24.81 -11.20 -5.38
C LEU A 166 24.32 -9.76 -5.49
N THR A 167 25.15 -8.77 -5.20
CA THR A 167 24.78 -7.35 -5.34
C THR A 167 24.51 -6.98 -6.81
N THR A 168 25.25 -7.55 -7.76
CA THR A 168 24.97 -7.39 -9.20
C THR A 168 23.64 -8.03 -9.60
N ARG A 169 23.30 -9.20 -9.05
CA ARG A 169 21.99 -9.84 -9.29
C ARG A 169 20.84 -9.00 -8.75
N VAL A 170 20.99 -8.43 -7.55
CA VAL A 170 20.01 -7.50 -6.95
C VAL A 170 19.87 -6.26 -7.82
N ALA A 171 20.98 -5.66 -8.26
CA ALA A 171 20.96 -4.50 -9.16
C ALA A 171 20.22 -4.81 -10.47
N ALA A 172 20.52 -5.96 -11.11
CA ALA A 172 19.85 -6.37 -12.35
C ALA A 172 18.34 -6.57 -12.17
N ALA A 173 17.91 -7.22 -11.07
CA ALA A 173 16.49 -7.41 -10.76
C ALA A 173 15.79 -6.06 -10.47
N GLY A 174 16.43 -5.17 -9.70
CA GLY A 174 15.94 -3.83 -9.44
C GLY A 174 15.81 -2.98 -10.71
N LEU A 175 16.77 -3.10 -11.63
CA LEU A 175 16.72 -2.40 -12.92
C LEU A 175 15.57 -2.91 -13.80
N SER A 176 15.32 -4.22 -13.82
CA SER A 176 14.17 -4.80 -14.54
C SER A 176 12.84 -4.27 -14.00
N LEU A 177 12.67 -4.29 -12.68
CA LEU A 177 11.47 -3.80 -12.00
C LEU A 177 11.23 -2.30 -12.26
N THR A 178 12.25 -1.47 -12.08
CA THR A 178 12.13 -0.01 -12.30
C THR A 178 11.93 0.35 -13.78
N GLY A 179 12.53 -0.42 -14.70
CA GLY A 179 12.29 -0.30 -16.13
C GLY A 179 10.82 -0.54 -16.51
N GLY A 180 10.18 -1.56 -15.92
CA GLY A 180 8.75 -1.84 -16.11
C GLY A 180 7.82 -0.74 -15.57
N LEU A 181 8.24 -0.05 -14.51
CA LEU A 181 7.46 1.00 -13.85
C LEU A 181 7.59 2.38 -14.51
N GLY A 182 8.70 2.68 -15.17
CA GLY A 182 9.04 4.03 -15.61
C GLY A 182 7.93 4.74 -16.40
N GLY A 183 7.33 4.07 -17.38
CA GLY A 183 6.23 4.66 -18.17
C GLY A 183 4.88 4.73 -17.44
N ARG A 184 4.68 3.90 -16.40
CA ARG A 184 3.40 3.72 -15.70
C ARG A 184 3.27 4.62 -14.47
N ALA A 185 4.40 5.00 -13.88
CA ALA A 185 4.47 5.80 -12.66
C ALA A 185 4.46 7.32 -12.89
N ALA A 186 4.54 7.78 -14.13
CA ALA A 186 4.50 9.21 -14.48
C ALA A 186 3.09 9.82 -14.31
N GLY A 187 3.02 11.16 -14.22
CA GLY A 187 1.76 11.91 -14.26
C GLY A 187 1.08 12.02 -12.89
N ALA A 188 -0.17 11.55 -12.78
CA ALA A 188 -1.01 11.74 -11.59
C ALA A 188 -0.71 10.79 -10.42
N THR A 189 0.32 9.94 -10.50
CA THR A 189 0.59 8.88 -9.52
C THR A 189 0.65 9.39 -8.07
N ARG A 190 1.27 10.55 -7.83
CA ARG A 190 1.32 11.15 -6.48
C ARG A 190 -0.06 11.58 -5.99
N PHE A 191 -0.83 12.27 -6.83
CA PHE A 191 -2.18 12.72 -6.50
C PHE A 191 -3.13 11.53 -6.25
N ASP A 192 -3.04 10.51 -7.11
CA ASP A 192 -3.76 9.24 -6.94
C ASP A 192 -3.40 8.60 -5.58
N ALA A 193 -2.10 8.56 -5.24
CA ALA A 193 -1.61 8.02 -3.98
C ALA A 193 -2.12 8.78 -2.76
N GLU A 194 -2.09 10.12 -2.78
CA GLU A 194 -2.61 10.97 -1.69
C GLU A 194 -4.10 10.73 -1.46
N ARG A 195 -4.91 10.73 -2.52
CA ARG A 195 -6.36 10.54 -2.41
C ARG A 195 -6.73 9.15 -1.91
N ILE A 196 -6.06 8.12 -2.44
CA ILE A 196 -6.28 6.74 -2.01
C ILE A 196 -5.84 6.53 -0.57
N LEU A 197 -4.68 7.07 -0.19
CA LEU A 197 -4.19 6.98 1.19
C LEU A 197 -5.15 7.67 2.17
N ALA A 198 -5.62 8.88 1.85
CA ALA A 198 -6.59 9.60 2.67
C ALA A 198 -7.90 8.82 2.82
N HIS A 199 -8.34 8.12 1.77
CA HIS A 199 -9.51 7.24 1.83
C HIS A 199 -9.27 6.04 2.76
N ILE A 200 -8.14 5.34 2.62
CA ILE A 200 -7.77 4.23 3.52
C ILE A 200 -7.71 4.68 4.98
N GLN A 201 -7.14 5.85 5.26
CA GLN A 201 -7.11 6.42 6.61
C GLN A 201 -8.51 6.74 7.15
N LEU A 202 -9.41 7.23 6.30
CA LEU A 202 -10.81 7.43 6.69
C LEU A 202 -11.51 6.10 7.03
N THR A 203 -11.26 5.06 6.23
CA THR A 203 -11.76 3.70 6.47
C THR A 203 -11.28 3.17 7.81
N ILE A 204 -9.99 3.29 8.13
CA ILE A 204 -9.43 2.86 9.42
C ILE A 204 -10.10 3.62 10.56
N ARG A 205 -10.19 4.94 10.46
CA ARG A 205 -10.85 5.77 11.48
C ARG A 205 -12.27 5.31 11.79
N LEU A 206 -13.04 4.91 10.77
CA LEU A 206 -14.38 4.36 10.94
C LEU A 206 -14.37 2.98 11.60
N LEU A 207 -13.45 2.09 11.23
CA LEU A 207 -13.35 0.76 11.82
C LEU A 207 -12.77 0.74 13.25
N THR A 208 -12.03 1.78 13.63
CA THR A 208 -11.52 1.99 15.00
C THR A 208 -12.44 2.85 15.87
N ASP A 209 -13.52 3.37 15.30
CA ASP A 209 -14.50 4.15 16.05
C ASP A 209 -15.16 3.26 17.11
N ALA A 210 -15.18 3.71 18.37
CA ALA A 210 -15.61 2.86 19.48
C ALA A 210 -17.06 2.37 19.35
N ASP A 211 -17.96 3.20 18.80
CA ASP A 211 -19.37 2.85 18.60
C ASP A 211 -19.53 1.85 17.45
N ILE A 212 -18.86 2.11 16.31
CA ILE A 212 -18.88 1.19 15.15
C ILE A 212 -18.21 -0.15 15.51
N ALA A 213 -17.02 -0.11 16.09
CA ALA A 213 -16.29 -1.30 16.51
C ALA A 213 -17.07 -2.07 17.56
N GLY A 214 -17.62 -1.40 18.58
CA GLY A 214 -18.42 -2.01 19.64
C GLY A 214 -19.65 -2.75 19.10
N ALA A 215 -20.39 -2.11 18.19
CA ALA A 215 -21.55 -2.72 17.53
C ALA A 215 -21.19 -3.92 16.64
N LEU A 216 -19.94 -4.00 16.16
CA LEU A 216 -19.39 -5.12 15.40
C LEU A 216 -18.63 -6.14 16.26
N GLY A 217 -18.69 -6.03 17.60
CA GLY A 217 -18.07 -7.01 18.52
C GLY A 217 -16.66 -6.68 19.01
N GLY A 218 -16.18 -5.46 18.71
CA GLY A 218 -14.92 -4.88 19.20
C GLY A 218 -13.65 -5.40 18.54
N GLY A 219 -12.51 -4.84 18.96
CA GLY A 219 -11.18 -5.21 18.46
C GLY A 219 -10.64 -4.32 17.34
N ASN A 220 -9.70 -4.88 16.56
CA ASN A 220 -9.01 -4.16 15.50
C ASN A 220 -9.70 -4.33 14.12
N PRO A 221 -9.45 -3.41 13.16
CA PRO A 221 -10.09 -3.43 11.84
C PRO A 221 -9.98 -4.77 11.09
N LEU A 222 -8.83 -5.45 11.17
CA LEU A 222 -8.59 -6.70 10.44
C LEU A 222 -9.49 -7.82 10.99
N ARG A 223 -9.59 -7.92 12.32
CA ARG A 223 -10.49 -8.88 12.97
C ARG A 223 -11.95 -8.62 12.60
N LEU A 224 -12.37 -7.36 12.54
CA LEU A 224 -13.74 -7.01 12.13
C LEU A 224 -14.03 -7.47 10.70
N ILE A 225 -13.08 -7.28 9.79
CA ILE A 225 -13.18 -7.75 8.40
C ILE A 225 -13.26 -9.28 8.36
N THR A 226 -12.33 -10.00 9.01
CA THR A 226 -12.35 -11.48 9.03
C THR A 226 -13.67 -12.04 9.55
N LEU A 227 -14.22 -11.44 10.62
CA LEU A 227 -15.45 -11.91 11.26
C LEU A 227 -16.69 -11.65 10.41
N HIS A 228 -16.77 -10.48 9.77
CA HIS A 228 -18.00 -9.98 9.15
C HIS A 228 -17.99 -9.98 7.63
N ALA A 229 -16.87 -10.25 6.97
CA ALA A 229 -16.78 -10.30 5.50
C ALA A 229 -17.84 -11.20 4.86
N PRO A 230 -18.17 -12.42 5.35
CA PRO A 230 -19.24 -13.23 4.74
C PRO A 230 -20.60 -12.53 4.70
N HIS A 231 -20.92 -11.70 5.69
CA HIS A 231 -22.21 -11.01 5.80
C HIS A 231 -22.21 -9.64 5.10
N ILE A 232 -21.06 -8.95 5.14
CA ILE A 232 -20.89 -7.60 4.63
C ILE A 232 -20.45 -7.61 3.16
N LEU A 233 -19.44 -8.40 2.81
CA LEU A 233 -18.91 -8.54 1.45
C LEU A 233 -19.59 -9.66 0.66
N GLY A 234 -20.20 -10.64 1.34
CA GLY A 234 -20.83 -11.80 0.71
C GLY A 234 -19.89 -12.99 0.51
N GLU A 235 -18.62 -12.85 0.90
CA GLU A 235 -17.60 -13.89 0.81
C GLU A 235 -16.64 -13.81 2.01
N PRO A 236 -16.06 -14.94 2.45
CA PRO A 236 -15.03 -14.93 3.48
C PRO A 236 -13.75 -14.26 2.96
N LEU A 237 -13.07 -13.50 3.83
CA LEU A 237 -11.83 -12.81 3.50
C LEU A 237 -10.86 -12.86 4.68
N ASP A 238 -9.63 -13.30 4.43
CA ASP A 238 -8.51 -13.14 5.36
C ASP A 238 -7.64 -11.94 4.94
N PRO A 239 -7.65 -10.83 5.69
CA PRO A 239 -6.87 -9.66 5.34
C PRO A 239 -5.37 -9.79 5.69
N THR A 240 -4.99 -10.74 6.54
CA THR A 240 -3.65 -10.80 7.16
C THR A 240 -2.52 -10.98 6.12
N PRO A 241 -2.63 -11.93 5.16
CA PRO A 241 -1.62 -12.11 4.12
C PRO A 241 -1.40 -10.85 3.30
N HIS A 242 -2.49 -10.18 2.92
CA HIS A 242 -2.45 -8.98 2.09
C HIS A 242 -1.80 -7.81 2.84
N VAL A 243 -2.18 -7.56 4.09
CA VAL A 243 -1.56 -6.51 4.91
C VAL A 243 -0.06 -6.72 5.03
N ARG A 244 0.37 -7.95 5.37
CA ARG A 244 1.80 -8.27 5.50
C ARG A 244 2.52 -8.08 4.17
N ARG A 245 2.00 -8.65 3.08
CA ARG A 245 2.57 -8.48 1.74
C ARG A 245 2.68 -7.01 1.32
N GLY A 246 1.69 -6.19 1.67
CA GLY A 246 1.70 -4.75 1.42
C GLY A 246 2.80 -4.01 2.17
N VAL A 247 2.89 -4.23 3.49
CA VAL A 247 3.91 -3.59 4.33
C VAL A 247 5.31 -4.00 3.88
N GLU A 248 5.57 -5.30 3.77
CA GLU A 248 6.90 -5.83 3.47
C GLU A 248 7.37 -5.46 2.05
N GLY A 249 6.47 -5.56 1.06
CA GLY A 249 6.80 -5.27 -0.33
C GLY A 249 7.01 -3.77 -0.56
N ALA A 250 6.25 -2.92 0.14
CA ALA A 250 6.50 -1.49 0.11
C ALA A 250 7.86 -1.12 0.72
N GLN A 251 8.33 -1.83 1.76
CA GLN A 251 9.70 -1.61 2.28
C GLN A 251 10.78 -1.98 1.27
N VAL A 252 10.62 -3.07 0.52
CA VAL A 252 11.54 -3.44 -0.57
C VAL A 252 11.56 -2.36 -1.67
N LEU A 253 10.39 -1.83 -2.05
CA LEU A 253 10.30 -0.74 -3.03
C LEU A 253 10.90 0.58 -2.52
N ARG A 254 10.76 0.89 -1.24
CA ARG A 254 11.40 2.08 -0.61
C ARG A 254 12.92 1.94 -0.61
N TRP A 255 13.43 0.80 -0.19
CA TRP A 255 14.86 0.49 -0.24
C TRP A 255 15.40 0.64 -1.66
N LEU A 256 14.64 0.18 -2.67
CA LEU A 256 15.01 0.34 -4.08
C LEU A 256 15.04 1.81 -4.52
N ALA A 257 14.14 2.64 -4.00
CA ALA A 257 14.16 4.10 -4.24
C ALA A 257 15.40 4.77 -3.63
N ASP A 258 15.83 4.32 -2.46
CA ASP A 258 17.04 4.82 -1.80
C ASP A 258 18.29 4.49 -2.61
N HIS A 259 18.35 3.29 -3.20
CA HIS A 259 19.51 2.76 -3.94
C HIS A 259 19.41 2.88 -5.47
N LEU A 260 18.53 3.76 -5.95
CA LEU A 260 18.17 3.80 -7.37
C LEU A 260 19.36 4.17 -8.28
N ALA A 261 20.25 5.04 -7.81
CA ALA A 261 21.43 5.45 -8.58
C ALA A 261 22.44 4.30 -8.70
N GLU A 262 22.64 3.58 -7.61
CA GLU A 262 23.54 2.43 -7.50
C GLU A 262 23.03 1.26 -8.35
N VAL A 263 21.72 0.99 -8.30
CA VAL A 263 21.05 0.00 -9.16
C VAL A 263 21.28 0.32 -10.64
N ARG A 264 21.13 1.58 -11.05
CA ARG A 264 21.39 2.02 -12.44
C ARG A 264 22.87 1.88 -12.83
N SER A 265 23.79 2.01 -11.88
CA SER A 265 25.23 1.80 -12.09
C SER A 265 25.64 0.33 -12.17
N GLY A 266 24.75 -0.60 -11.80
CA GLY A 266 24.96 -2.05 -11.91
C GLY A 266 25.50 -2.74 -10.65
N ALA A 267 25.72 -2.00 -9.55
CA ALA A 267 26.13 -2.58 -8.28
C ALA A 267 25.56 -1.77 -7.11
N VAL A 268 24.87 -2.45 -6.20
CA VAL A 268 24.35 -1.84 -4.96
C VAL A 268 25.29 -2.16 -3.80
N PRO A 269 25.82 -1.16 -3.06
CA PRO A 269 26.59 -1.40 -1.86
C PRO A 269 25.65 -1.94 -0.78
N MET A 270 25.69 -3.25 -0.56
CA MET A 270 24.81 -3.93 0.40
C MET A 270 25.60 -4.71 1.42
N ARG A 271 24.99 -4.89 2.58
CA ARG A 271 25.44 -5.81 3.61
C ARG A 271 24.49 -7.00 3.71
N THR A 272 24.99 -8.13 4.21
CA THR A 272 24.18 -9.33 4.41
C THR A 272 23.14 -9.17 5.52
N ASP A 273 23.34 -8.21 6.42
CA ASP A 273 22.44 -7.81 7.51
C ASP A 273 21.53 -6.61 7.17
N ASP A 274 21.47 -6.21 5.90
CA ASP A 274 20.58 -5.12 5.46
C ASP A 274 19.10 -5.47 5.78
N PRO A 275 18.35 -4.59 6.46
CA PRO A 275 16.94 -4.83 6.80
C PRO A 275 16.06 -5.24 5.62
N VAL A 276 16.39 -4.82 4.39
CA VAL A 276 15.62 -5.20 3.19
C VAL A 276 15.58 -6.72 2.97
N VAL A 277 16.61 -7.44 3.42
CA VAL A 277 16.66 -8.90 3.32
C VAL A 277 15.55 -9.51 4.18
N ASN A 278 15.35 -9.01 5.40
CA ASN A 278 14.28 -9.48 6.29
C ASN A 278 12.89 -9.17 5.71
N HIS A 279 12.72 -7.99 5.12
CA HIS A 279 11.47 -7.61 4.45
C HIS A 279 11.16 -8.51 3.25
N ALA A 280 12.17 -8.86 2.44
CA ALA A 280 12.02 -9.77 1.32
C ALA A 280 11.55 -11.18 1.78
N TRP A 281 12.14 -11.70 2.86
CA TRP A 281 11.71 -12.96 3.47
C TRP A 281 10.29 -12.91 4.04
N ALA A 282 9.96 -11.82 4.73
CA ALA A 282 8.64 -11.65 5.34
C ALA A 282 7.54 -11.52 4.27
N TRP A 283 7.85 -10.93 3.11
CA TRP A 283 6.94 -10.84 1.97
C TRP A 283 6.66 -12.21 1.34
N GLU A 284 7.68 -13.05 1.16
CA GLU A 284 7.52 -14.40 0.57
C GLU A 284 6.73 -15.33 1.49
N ALA A 285 6.82 -15.12 2.81
CA ALA A 285 6.08 -15.87 3.81
C ALA A 285 4.65 -15.36 4.08
N ALA A 286 4.20 -14.32 3.37
CA ALA A 286 2.88 -13.71 3.49
C ALA A 286 1.90 -14.29 2.47
#